data_AF-A0A2D3V5L6-F1
#
_entry.id   AF-A0A2D3V5L6-F1
#
_cell.length_a   1.000
_cell.length_b   1.000
_cell.length_c   1.000
_cell.angle_alpha   90.00
_cell.angle_beta   90.00
_cell.angle_gamma   90.00
#
_symmetry.space_group_name_H-M   'P 1'
#
loop_
_entity.id
_entity.type
_entity.pdbx_description
1 polymer ?
#
loop_
_entity_poly.entity_id
_entity_poly.type
_entity_poly.pdbx_seq_one_letter_code
_entity_poly.pdbx_strand_id
1 'polypeptide(L)'
;MVLPLYRAIARQSPRQFLRSHAPSRPLSYSKPLALREEKLQSPQEIEKAKQEQLKDGKKKQDLESSSETVVKAEREEVSDHDSHMEKLQKETAQQKEKEHPQGKA
;
A
#
# COMPACT_ATOMS: atom_id res chain seq x y z
N MET A 1 -51.67 67.90 -18.62
CA MET A 1 -51.82 66.49 -18.20
C MET A 1 -50.85 65.65 -19.03
N VAL A 2 -49.73 65.25 -18.45
CA VAL A 2 -49.32 63.85 -18.10
C VAL A 2 -48.85 63.00 -19.31
N LEU A 3 -47.52 63.00 -19.55
CA LEU A 3 -46.52 61.88 -19.69
C LEU A 3 -46.82 60.63 -20.59
N PRO A 4 -45.83 59.77 -20.96
CA PRO A 4 -44.43 59.99 -21.35
C PRO A 4 -43.89 59.03 -22.46
N LEU A 5 -42.69 59.38 -22.96
CA LEU A 5 -41.49 58.58 -23.23
C LEU A 5 -41.56 57.14 -23.80
N TYR A 6 -40.90 57.00 -24.97
CA TYR A 6 -40.07 55.90 -25.46
C TYR A 6 -40.35 54.47 -24.95
N ARG A 7 -40.92 53.66 -25.85
CA ARG A 7 -40.98 52.21 -25.72
C ARG A 7 -39.60 51.61 -26.08
N ALA A 8 -38.73 51.45 -25.08
CA ALA A 8 -37.49 50.70 -25.25
C ALA A 8 -37.81 49.23 -25.52
N ILE A 9 -37.34 48.71 -26.67
CA ILE A 9 -37.38 47.28 -26.99
C ILE A 9 -36.33 46.60 -26.12
N ALA A 10 -36.74 46.00 -25.01
CA ALA A 10 -35.87 45.13 -24.23
C ALA A 10 -35.65 43.82 -25.02
N ARG A 11 -34.56 43.76 -25.79
CA ARG A 11 -34.05 42.48 -26.32
C ARG A 11 -33.53 41.66 -25.13
N GLN A 12 -34.38 40.81 -24.58
CA GLN A 12 -33.92 39.76 -23.68
C GLN A 12 -33.14 38.74 -24.51
N SER A 13 -31.82 38.77 -24.43
CA SER A 13 -31.00 37.66 -24.92
C SER A 13 -31.25 36.46 -24.01
N PRO A 14 -31.47 35.25 -24.56
CA PRO A 14 -31.53 34.06 -23.73
C PRO A 14 -30.14 33.85 -23.13
N ARG A 15 -30.02 34.02 -21.81
CA ARG A 15 -28.83 33.61 -21.07
C ARG A 15 -28.73 32.10 -21.18
N GLN A 16 -27.84 31.64 -22.06
CA GLN A 16 -27.43 30.25 -22.11
C GLN A 16 -26.73 29.95 -20.78
N PHE A 17 -27.41 29.27 -19.86
CA PHE A 17 -26.75 28.69 -18.70
C PHE A 17 -25.79 27.62 -19.21
N LEU A 18 -24.50 27.97 -19.28
CA LEU A 18 -23.45 26.99 -19.53
C LEU A 18 -23.51 25.98 -18.39
N ARG A 19 -24.00 24.77 -18.71
CA ARG A 19 -24.06 23.65 -17.78
C ARG A 19 -22.62 23.24 -17.50
N SER A 20 -22.06 23.71 -16.39
CA SER A 20 -20.75 23.28 -15.93
C SER A 20 -20.87 21.82 -15.48
N HIS A 21 -20.36 20.90 -16.30
CA HIS A 21 -20.11 19.54 -15.85
C HIS A 21 -18.94 19.60 -14.86
N ALA A 22 -19.24 19.43 -13.57
CA ALA A 22 -18.22 19.28 -12.55
C ALA A 22 -17.35 18.07 -12.90
N PRO A 23 -16.01 18.13 -12.71
CA PRO A 23 -15.14 17.00 -12.97
C PRO A 23 -15.50 15.85 -12.04
N SER A 24 -16.06 14.78 -12.61
CA SER A 24 -16.30 13.52 -11.91
C SER A 24 -14.97 12.84 -11.66
N ARG A 25 -14.49 12.84 -10.41
CA ARG A 25 -13.34 12.03 -10.02
C ARG A 25 -13.75 10.54 -10.17
N PRO A 26 -13.02 9.73 -10.97
CA PRO A 26 -13.36 8.32 -11.10
C PRO A 26 -13.22 7.63 -9.74
N LEU A 27 -14.20 6.80 -9.39
CA LEU A 27 -14.13 5.91 -8.24
C LEU A 27 -12.97 4.93 -8.46
N SER A 28 -11.90 5.08 -7.69
CA SER A 28 -10.78 4.15 -7.68
C SER A 28 -11.16 2.94 -6.82
N TYR A 29 -11.28 1.77 -7.45
CA TYR A 29 -11.47 0.49 -6.77
C TYR A 29 -10.11 -0.15 -6.49
N SER A 30 -9.81 -0.44 -5.22
CA SER A 30 -8.72 -1.33 -4.83
C SER A 30 -9.25 -2.74 -4.58
N LYS A 31 -8.44 -3.76 -4.90
CA LYS A 31 -8.76 -5.13 -4.55
C LYS A 31 -8.74 -5.28 -3.02
N PRO A 32 -9.69 -6.01 -2.41
CA PRO A 32 -9.61 -6.33 -0.99
C PRO A 32 -8.36 -7.18 -0.74
N LEU A 33 -7.57 -6.80 0.27
CA LEU A 33 -6.46 -7.61 0.73
C LEU A 33 -7.02 -8.73 1.60
N ALA A 34 -6.92 -9.98 1.14
CA ALA A 34 -7.21 -11.14 1.96
C ALA A 34 -6.02 -11.41 2.89
N LEU A 35 -6.30 -11.61 4.18
CA LEU A 35 -5.30 -12.13 5.11
C LEU A 35 -4.97 -13.57 4.71
N ARG A 36 -3.70 -13.95 4.83
CA ARG A 36 -3.31 -15.35 4.68
C ARG A 36 -3.85 -16.08 5.91
N GLU A 37 -4.82 -16.96 5.75
CA GLU A 37 -5.36 -17.73 6.87
C GLU A 37 -4.31 -18.72 7.38
N GLU A 38 -4.41 -19.08 8.67
CA GLU A 38 -3.58 -20.13 9.25
C GLU A 38 -3.84 -21.45 8.53
N LYS A 39 -2.77 -22.21 8.30
CA LYS A 39 -2.87 -23.54 7.70
C LYS A 39 -3.62 -24.47 8.66
N LEU A 40 -4.50 -25.33 8.13
CA LEU A 40 -5.09 -26.41 8.91
C LEU A 40 -3.96 -27.34 9.41
N GLN A 41 -3.75 -27.36 10.73
CA GLN A 41 -2.76 -28.21 11.40
C GLN A 41 -3.48 -29.09 12.43
N SER A 42 -3.02 -30.34 12.56
CA SER A 42 -3.52 -31.22 13.61
C SER A 42 -2.88 -30.87 14.97
N PRO A 43 -3.56 -31.12 16.10
CA PRO A 43 -2.99 -30.83 17.43
C PRO A 43 -1.63 -31.51 17.66
N GLN A 44 -1.45 -32.72 17.13
CA GLN A 44 -0.21 -33.48 17.24
C GLN A 44 0.95 -32.84 16.46
N GLU A 45 0.67 -32.22 15.32
CA GLU A 45 1.67 -31.49 14.54
C GLU A 45 2.13 -30.23 15.27
N ILE A 46 1.20 -29.50 15.89
CA ILE A 46 1.50 -28.31 16.69
C ILE A 46 2.39 -28.66 17.88
N GLU A 47 2.10 -29.74 18.59
CA GLU A 47 2.91 -30.19 19.72
C GLU A 47 4.32 -30.60 19.30
N LYS A 48 4.46 -31.32 18.18
CA LYS A 48 5.78 -31.68 17.62
C LYS A 48 6.58 -30.42 17.27
N ALA A 49 5.96 -29.49 16.54
CA ALA A 49 6.61 -28.23 16.17
C ALA A 49 7.04 -27.41 17.40
N LYS A 50 6.23 -27.37 18.46
CA LYS A 50 6.56 -26.73 19.73
C LYS A 50 7.74 -27.41 20.43
N GLN A 51 7.74 -28.75 20.48
CA GLN A 51 8.85 -29.50 21.07
C GLN A 51 10.16 -29.32 20.30
N GLU A 52 10.09 -29.25 18.96
CA GLU A 52 11.25 -28.97 18.11
C GLU A 52 11.78 -27.55 18.35
N GLN A 53 10.91 -26.54 18.45
CA GLN A 53 11.32 -25.17 18.78
C GLN A 53 12.04 -25.08 20.13
N LEU A 54 11.56 -25.80 21.15
CA LEU A 54 12.21 -25.85 22.47
C LEU A 54 13.59 -26.52 22.43
N LYS A 55 13.80 -27.48 21.53
CA LYS A 55 15.09 -28.17 21.36
C LYS A 55 16.08 -27.34 20.55
N ASP A 56 15.62 -26.76 19.45
CA ASP A 56 16.48 -26.05 18.50
C ASP A 56 16.77 -24.60 18.95
N GLY A 57 15.96 -24.06 19.87
CA GLY A 57 16.05 -22.67 20.36
C GLY A 57 15.67 -21.62 19.31
N LYS A 58 15.28 -22.05 18.10
CA LYS A 58 14.92 -21.19 16.97
C LYS A 58 13.41 -21.12 16.83
N LYS A 59 12.87 -19.89 16.70
CA LYS A 59 11.45 -19.67 16.42
C LYS A 59 11.06 -20.35 15.10
N LYS A 60 10.02 -21.18 15.11
CA LYS A 60 9.49 -21.82 13.89
C LYS A 60 8.38 -20.96 13.29
N GLN A 61 8.54 -20.60 12.02
CA GLN A 61 7.57 -19.77 11.28
C GLN A 61 6.20 -20.44 11.15
N ASP A 62 6.12 -21.78 11.21
CA ASP A 62 4.86 -22.52 11.14
C ASP A 62 3.96 -22.36 12.37
N LEU A 63 4.52 -21.86 13.48
CA LEU A 63 3.82 -21.53 14.72
C LEU A 63 3.55 -20.02 14.86
N GLU A 64 4.16 -19.19 14.02
CA GLU A 64 3.95 -17.74 14.02
C GLU A 64 2.67 -17.40 13.27
N SER A 65 1.96 -16.37 13.73
CA SER A 65 0.77 -15.88 13.03
C SER A 65 1.18 -15.38 11.64
N SER A 66 0.37 -15.71 10.63
CA SER A 66 0.61 -15.32 9.24
C SER A 66 0.75 -13.79 9.06
N SER A 67 0.09 -12.99 9.90
CA SER A 67 0.21 -11.52 9.90
C SER A 67 1.56 -11.03 10.42
N GLU A 68 2.21 -11.79 11.29
CA GLU A 68 3.49 -11.45 11.90
C GLU A 68 4.66 -11.90 11.00
N THR A 69 4.49 -13.00 10.24
CA THR A 69 5.55 -13.53 9.37
C THR A 69 6.04 -12.58 8.27
N VAL A 70 5.21 -11.62 7.84
CA VAL A 70 5.55 -10.64 6.81
C VAL A 70 6.51 -9.57 7.36
N VAL A 71 6.46 -9.31 8.66
CA VAL A 71 7.31 -8.33 9.33
C VAL A 71 8.68 -8.98 9.60
N LYS A 72 9.52 -9.00 8.56
CA LYS A 72 10.88 -9.56 8.63
C LYS A 72 11.85 -8.76 9.52
N ALA A 73 11.43 -7.59 10.01
CA ALA A 73 12.28 -6.64 10.72
C ALA A 73 12.89 -7.20 12.02
N GLU A 74 12.24 -8.18 12.65
CA GLU A 74 12.66 -8.72 13.96
C GLU A 74 13.43 -10.05 13.84
N ARG A 75 13.71 -10.53 12.62
CA ARG A 75 14.23 -11.89 12.39
C ARG A 75 15.73 -12.04 12.51
N GLU A 76 16.49 -10.96 12.42
CA GLU A 76 17.95 -11.04 12.45
C GLU A 76 18.48 -10.66 13.83
N GLU A 77 19.13 -11.63 14.47
CA GLU A 77 19.91 -11.42 15.68
C GLU A 77 21.26 -10.82 15.24
N VAL A 78 21.31 -9.50 15.20
CA VAL A 78 22.48 -8.75 14.71
C VAL A 78 23.43 -8.49 15.87
N SER A 79 24.59 -9.16 15.89
CA SER A 79 25.62 -8.91 16.90
C SER A 79 26.42 -7.62 16.63
N ASP A 80 26.48 -7.18 15.38
CA ASP A 80 27.19 -5.97 14.93
C ASP A 80 26.31 -5.21 13.92
N HIS A 81 25.67 -4.15 14.40
CA HIS A 81 24.71 -3.37 13.62
C HIS A 81 25.36 -2.59 12.49
N ASP A 82 26.60 -2.13 12.64
CA ASP A 82 27.25 -1.29 11.63
C ASP A 82 27.61 -2.12 10.39
N SER A 83 28.22 -3.29 10.61
CA SER A 83 28.54 -4.23 9.53
C SER A 83 27.29 -4.72 8.80
N HIS A 84 26.20 -4.92 9.53
CA HIS A 84 24.92 -5.34 8.97
C HIS A 84 24.31 -4.27 8.06
N MET A 85 24.23 -3.03 8.56
CA MET A 85 23.68 -1.92 7.80
C MET A 85 24.48 -1.65 6.52
N GLU A 86 25.81 -1.77 6.57
CA GLU A 86 26.65 -1.63 5.39
C GLU A 86 26.35 -2.71 4.33
N LYS A 87 26.10 -3.96 4.74
CA LYS A 87 25.72 -5.05 3.83
C LYS A 87 24.35 -4.80 3.20
N LEU A 88 23.35 -4.42 3.99
CA LEU A 88 22.01 -4.09 3.47
C LEU A 88 22.04 -2.96 2.44
N GLN A 89 22.82 -1.92 2.68
CA GLN A 89 22.98 -0.82 1.74
C GLN A 89 23.61 -1.28 0.41
N LYS A 90 24.64 -2.13 0.48
CA LYS A 90 25.29 -2.72 -0.70
C LYS A 90 24.31 -3.60 -1.49
N GLU A 91 23.55 -4.45 -0.83
CA GLU A 91 22.55 -5.31 -1.49
C GLU A 91 21.45 -4.49 -2.15
N THR A 92 20.95 -3.46 -1.46
CA THR A 92 19.92 -2.56 -2.00
C THR A 92 20.43 -1.80 -3.23
N ALA A 93 21.68 -1.32 -3.18
CA ALA A 93 22.31 -0.67 -4.33
C ALA A 93 22.45 -1.63 -5.52
N GLN A 94 22.90 -2.87 -5.27
CA GLN A 94 23.02 -3.89 -6.32
C GLN A 94 21.67 -4.29 -6.93
N GLN A 95 20.62 -4.41 -6.12
CA GLN A 95 19.26 -4.70 -6.61
C GLN A 95 18.75 -3.56 -7.49
N LYS A 96 18.92 -2.31 -7.04
CA LYS A 96 18.55 -1.12 -7.81
C LYS A 96 19.27 -1.05 -9.16
N GLU A 97 20.56 -1.39 -9.20
CA GLU A 97 21.34 -1.43 -10.45
C GLU A 97 20.86 -2.51 -11.42
N LYS A 98 20.45 -3.67 -10.91
CA LYS A 98 19.88 -4.76 -11.73
C LYS A 98 18.50 -4.40 -12.28
N GLU A 99 17.66 -3.75 -11.48
CA GLU A 99 16.29 -3.38 -11.86
C GLU A 99 16.26 -2.16 -12.80
N HIS A 100 17.21 -1.24 -12.66
CA HIS A 100 17.29 -0.03 -13.47
C HIS A 100 18.69 0.18 -14.08
N PRO A 101 19.07 -0.62 -15.10
CA PRO A 101 20.40 -0.52 -15.72
C PRO A 101 20.61 0.80 -16.49
N GLN A 102 19.53 1.51 -16.84
CA GLN A 102 19.58 2.78 -17.61
C GLN A 102 19.44 4.04 -16.74
N GLY A 103 19.34 3.91 -15.41
CA GLY A 103 19.06 5.03 -14.50
C GLY A 103 20.28 5.76 -13.93
N LYS A 104 21.48 5.52 -14.48
CA LYS A 104 22.70 6.27 -14.14
C LYS A 104 23.07 7.19 -15.31
N ALA A 105 22.38 8.32 -15.41
CA ALA A 105 22.79 9.48 -16.20
C ALA A 105 22.69 10.71 -15.31
#